data_AF-A0A6C0E9C3-F1
#
_entry.id   AF-A0A6C0E9C3-F1
#
_cell.length_a   1.000
_cell.length_b   1.000
_cell.length_c   1.000
_cell.angle_alpha   90.00
_cell.angle_beta   90.00
_cell.angle_gamma   90.00
#
_symmetry.space_group_name_H-M   'P 1'
#
loop_
_entity.id
_entity.type
_entity.pdbx_description
1 polymer ?
#
loop_
_entity_poly.entity_id
_entity_poly.type
_entity_poly.pdbx_seq_one_letter_code
_entity_poly.pdbx_strand_id
1 'polypeptide(L)'
;MVELVDNEAFNEKIQVILRNTDYNEEVATNKLKLFGYDHVKVIRDYLGIVDKKPPAIKSINQEIYKQFREKLHIDKTDIEHIKEA
;
A
#
# COMPACT_ATOMS: atom_id res chain seq x y z
N MET A 1 -8.88 28.36 -14.91
CA MET A 1 -9.62 27.14 -15.29
C MET A 1 -8.80 25.93 -14.85
N VAL A 2 -9.02 25.40 -13.64
CA VAL A 2 -8.30 24.21 -13.14
C VAL A 2 -9.25 23.18 -12.49
N GLU A 3 -10.52 23.49 -12.23
CA GLU A 3 -11.43 22.65 -11.43
C GLU A 3 -12.03 21.42 -12.14
N LEU A 4 -11.89 21.30 -13.47
CA LEU A 4 -12.52 20.21 -14.24
C LEU A 4 -11.75 18.89 -14.15
N VAL A 5 -10.42 18.93 -14.07
CA VAL A 5 -9.57 17.73 -14.08
C VAL A 5 -9.70 16.94 -12.77
N ASP A 6 -9.90 17.65 -11.65
CA ASP A 6 -10.01 17.01 -10.32
C ASP A 6 -11.32 16.22 -10.15
N ASN A 7 -12.40 16.64 -10.82
CA ASN A 7 -13.72 16.01 -10.68
C ASN A 7 -13.82 14.68 -11.44
N GLU A 8 -13.20 14.57 -12.61
CA GLU A 8 -13.24 13.34 -13.41
C GLU A 8 -12.46 12.22 -12.71
N ALA A 9 -11.23 12.49 -12.29
CA ALA A 9 -10.41 11.55 -11.53
C ALA A 9 -11.03 11.17 -10.18
N PHE A 10 -11.76 12.09 -9.54
CA PHE A 10 -12.52 11.79 -8.33
C PHE A 10 -13.67 10.83 -8.62
N ASN A 11 -14.47 11.10 -9.66
CA ASN A 11 -15.59 10.25 -10.05
C ASN A 11 -15.13 8.86 -10.47
N GLU A 12 -14.03 8.73 -11.21
CA GLU A 12 -13.45 7.43 -11.56
C GLU A 12 -13.15 6.58 -10.32
N LYS A 13 -12.52 7.19 -9.31
CA LYS A 13 -12.21 6.52 -8.04
C LYS A 13 -13.46 6.07 -7.31
N ILE A 14 -14.52 6.89 -7.31
CA ILE A 14 -15.83 6.52 -6.73
C ILE A 14 -16.44 5.35 -7.48
N GLN A 15 -16.45 5.38 -8.81
CA GLN A 15 -16.98 4.29 -9.64
C GLN A 15 -16.24 2.97 -9.39
N VAL A 16 -14.92 3.03 -9.18
CA VAL A 16 -14.14 1.84 -8.79
C VAL A 16 -14.58 1.31 -7.44
N ILE A 17 -14.81 2.16 -6.43
CA ILE A 17 -15.30 1.74 -5.11
C ILE A 17 -16.68 1.09 -5.23
N LEU A 18 -17.62 1.73 -5.92
CA LEU A 18 -19.00 1.25 -6.09
C LEU A 18 -19.08 -0.09 -6.82
N ARG A 19 -18.16 -0.39 -7.75
CA ARG A 19 -18.11 -1.69 -8.44
C ARG A 19 -17.59 -2.83 -7.56
N ASN A 20 -16.83 -2.52 -6.52
CA ASN A 20 -16.15 -3.52 -5.68
C ASN A 20 -16.78 -3.67 -4.29
N THR A 21 -17.72 -2.80 -3.92
CA THR A 21 -18.30 -2.72 -2.59
C THR A 21 -19.80 -2.44 -2.69
N ASP A 22 -20.56 -2.80 -1.64
CA ASP A 22 -21.98 -2.48 -1.55
C ASP A 22 -22.26 -1.04 -1.05
N TYR A 23 -21.28 -0.15 -1.13
CA TYR A 23 -21.45 1.25 -0.72
C TYR A 23 -22.36 2.01 -1.68
N ASN A 24 -23.09 2.99 -1.15
CA ASN A 24 -23.75 4.00 -1.97
C ASN A 24 -22.76 5.14 -2.29
N GLU A 25 -23.13 6.00 -3.24
CA GLU A 25 -22.26 7.08 -3.72
C GLU A 25 -21.86 8.06 -2.60
N GLU A 26 -22.76 8.34 -1.66
CA GLU A 26 -22.50 9.20 -0.51
C GLU A 26 -21.50 8.57 0.49
N VAL A 27 -21.62 7.28 0.77
CA VAL A 27 -20.70 6.55 1.63
C VAL A 27 -19.33 6.40 0.95
N ALA A 28 -19.32 6.08 -0.34
CA ALA A 28 -18.08 5.98 -1.12
C ALA A 28 -17.33 7.31 -1.15
N THR A 29 -18.02 8.44 -1.33
CA THR A 29 -17.41 9.78 -1.31
C THR A 29 -16.87 10.15 0.06
N ASN A 30 -17.62 9.89 1.13
CA ASN A 30 -17.15 10.14 2.50
C ASN A 30 -15.94 9.28 2.86
N LYS A 31 -15.96 7.98 2.52
CA LYS A 31 -14.82 7.08 2.73
C LYS A 31 -13.62 7.49 1.89
N LEU A 32 -13.80 7.83 0.62
CA LEU A 32 -12.69 8.27 -0.24
C LEU A 32 -11.99 9.51 0.32
N LYS A 33 -12.75 10.47 0.88
CA LYS A 33 -12.18 11.63 1.58
C LYS A 33 -11.44 11.23 2.86
N LEU A 34 -12.02 10.34 3.67
CA LEU A 34 -11.42 9.84 4.92
C LEU A 34 -10.07 9.16 4.67
N PHE A 35 -9.96 8.40 3.58
CA PHE A 35 -8.76 7.65 3.20
C PHE A 35 -7.79 8.44 2.31
N GLY A 36 -7.93 9.77 2.22
CA GLY A 36 -6.99 10.63 1.51
C GLY A 36 -6.99 10.44 -0.01
N TYR A 37 -8.17 10.21 -0.60
CA TYR A 37 -8.38 9.99 -2.03
C TYR A 37 -7.73 8.70 -2.58
N ASP A 38 -7.48 7.73 -1.71
CA ASP A 38 -6.97 6.40 -2.05
C ASP A 38 -8.11 5.36 -2.04
N HIS A 39 -8.66 5.10 -3.24
CA HIS A 39 -9.74 4.13 -3.43
C HIS A 39 -9.33 2.70 -3.11
N VAL A 40 -8.05 2.35 -3.26
CA VAL A 40 -7.54 1.01 -2.96
C VAL A 40 -7.58 0.78 -1.46
N LYS A 41 -7.20 1.78 -0.65
CA LYS A 41 -7.34 1.69 0.82
C LYS A 41 -8.78 1.54 1.26
N VAL A 42 -9.72 2.27 0.64
CA VAL A 42 -11.16 2.14 0.95
C VAL A 42 -11.65 0.71 0.69
N ILE A 43 -11.28 0.12 -0.45
CA ILE A 43 -11.67 -1.24 -0.82
C ILE A 43 -11.03 -2.26 0.13
N ARG A 44 -9.75 -2.07 0.49
CA ARG A 44 -9.04 -2.95 1.43
C ARG A 44 -9.63 -2.87 2.84
N ASP A 45 -10.02 -1.69 3.30
CA ASP A 45 -10.75 -1.48 4.56
C ASP A 45 -12.09 -2.22 4.53
N TYR A 46 -12.86 -2.09 3.45
CA TYR A 46 -14.13 -2.80 3.27
C TYR A 46 -13.96 -4.32 3.30
N LEU A 47 -12.92 -4.85 2.65
CA LEU A 47 -12.59 -6.28 2.66
C LEU A 47 -11.99 -6.78 3.98
N GLY A 48 -11.77 -5.90 4.97
CA GLY A 48 -11.13 -6.24 6.24
C GLY A 48 -9.64 -6.59 6.11
N ILE A 49 -9.00 -6.21 4.99
CA ILE A 49 -7.58 -6.45 4.75
C ILE A 49 -6.79 -5.36 5.48
N VAL A 50 -6.43 -5.63 6.73
CA VAL A 50 -5.55 -4.76 7.51
C VAL A 50 -4.19 -4.69 6.83
N ASP A 51 -3.70 -3.49 6.55
CA ASP A 51 -2.33 -3.28 6.11
C ASP A 51 -1.37 -3.98 7.09
N LYS A 52 -0.53 -4.89 6.57
CA LYS A 52 0.54 -5.49 7.37
C LYS A 52 1.37 -4.33 7.90
N LYS A 53 1.33 -4.14 9.23
CA LYS A 53 2.18 -3.13 9.87
C LYS A 53 3.60 -3.33 9.37
N PRO A 54 4.30 -2.27 8.95
CA PRO A 54 5.71 -2.40 8.59
C PRO A 54 6.42 -3.10 9.76
N PRO A 55 7.32 -4.07 9.48
CA PRO A 55 7.98 -4.81 10.53
C PRO A 55 8.62 -3.81 11.48
N ALA A 56 8.29 -3.91 12.77
CA ALA A 56 8.86 -3.02 13.77
C ALA A 56 10.39 -3.14 13.72
N ILE A 57 11.07 -2.00 13.55
CA ILE A 57 12.52 -1.94 13.62
C ILE A 57 12.89 -2.21 15.08
N LYS A 58 13.29 -3.45 15.40
CA LYS A 58 13.62 -3.81 16.79
C LYS A 58 14.95 -3.22 17.23
N SER A 59 15.84 -2.91 16.29
CA SER A 59 17.16 -2.34 16.55
C SER A 59 17.72 -1.66 15.30
N ILE A 60 18.46 -0.58 15.49
CA ILE A 60 19.27 0.11 14.48
C ILE A 60 20.16 -0.89 13.71
N ASN A 61 20.71 -1.88 14.40
CA ASN A 61 21.54 -2.90 13.75
C ASN A 61 20.72 -3.72 12.74
N GLN A 62 19.46 -4.05 13.03
CA GLN A 62 18.60 -4.79 12.08
C GLN A 62 18.28 -3.97 10.83
N GLU A 63 18.12 -2.66 10.98
CA GLU A 63 17.89 -1.77 9.86
C GLU A 63 19.15 -1.62 9.00
N ILE A 64 20.31 -1.48 9.64
CA ILE A 64 21.62 -1.47 8.97
C ILE A 64 21.82 -2.77 8.17
N TYR A 65 21.60 -3.95 8.77
CA TYR A 65 21.70 -5.23 8.06
C TYR A 65 20.71 -5.34 6.89
N LYS A 66 19.48 -4.86 7.05
CA LYS A 66 18.47 -4.87 5.99
C LYS A 66 18.92 -4.02 4.80
N GLN A 67 19.37 -2.80 5.07
CA GLN A 67 19.86 -1.88 4.03
C GLN A 67 21.10 -2.44 3.33
N PHE A 68 22.03 -3.05 4.07
CA PHE A 68 23.19 -3.70 3.47
C PHE A 68 22.78 -4.82 2.52
N ARG A 69 21.85 -5.70 2.94
CA ARG A 69 21.38 -6.81 2.12
C ARG A 69 20.68 -6.34 0.85
N GLU A 70 19.81 -5.34 0.96
CA GLU A 70 19.10 -4.77 -0.19
C GLU A 70 20.06 -4.14 -1.20
N LYS A 71 21.11 -3.47 -0.75
CA LYS A 71 22.11 -2.82 -1.61
C LYS A 71 23.10 -3.79 -2.24
N LEU A 72 23.37 -4.92 -1.60
CA LEU A 72 24.33 -5.92 -2.06
C LEU A 72 23.68 -7.02 -2.91
N HIS A 73 22.35 -7.02 -3.10
CA HIS A 73 21.60 -8.07 -3.80
C HIS A 73 21.94 -9.50 -3.33
N ILE A 74 22.30 -9.67 -2.05
CA ILE A 74 22.68 -10.98 -1.49
C ILE A 74 21.40 -11.78 -1.25
N ASP A 75 21.07 -12.61 -2.23
CA ASP A 75 19.99 -13.56 -2.15
C ASP A 75 20.46 -14.84 -1.46
N LYS A 76 19.49 -15.64 -0.98
CA LYS A 76 19.76 -16.82 -0.12
C LYS A 76 20.71 -17.84 -0.78
N THR A 77 20.83 -17.81 -2.11
CA THR A 77 21.74 -18.63 -2.92
C THR A 77 23.22 -18.34 -2.67
N ASP A 78 23.59 -17.10 -2.31
CA ASP A 78 25.01 -16.71 -2.17
C ASP A 78 25.62 -17.18 -0.85
N ILE A 79 24.78 -17.44 0.16
CA ILE A 79 25.23 -17.86 1.49
C ILE A 79 25.63 -19.35 1.50
N GLU A 80 25.03 -20.16 0.61
CA GLU A 80 25.32 -21.60 0.54
C GLU A 80 26.74 -21.86 0.00
N HIS A 81 27.23 -21.04 -0.94
CA HIS A 81 28.57 -21.17 -1.50
C HIS A 81 29.71 -20.78 -0.55
N ILE A 82 29.43 -20.01 0.50
CA ILE A 82 30.46 -19.63 1.50
C ILE A 82 30.68 -20.74 2.53
N LYS A 83 29.72 -21.67 2.68
CA LYS A 83 29.85 -22.79 3.65
C LYS A 83 30.63 -23.99 3.11
N GLU A 84 30.92 -24.03 1.82
CA GLU A 84 31.62 -25.15 1.15
C GLU A 84 33.08 -24.82 0.74
N ALA A 85 33.62 -23.67 1.18
CA ALA A 85 35.02 -23.28 1.00
C ALA A 85 35.74 -23.17 2.35
#